data_AF-A0A6U0VFU6-F1
#
_entry.id   AF-A0A6U0VFU6-F1
#
_cell.length_a   1.000
_cell.length_b   1.000
_cell.length_c   1.000
_cell.angle_alpha   90.00
_cell.angle_beta   90.00
_cell.angle_gamma   90.00
#
_symmetry.space_group_name_H-M   'P 1'
#
loop_
_entity.id
_entity.type
_entity.pdbx_description
1 polymer ?
#
loop_
_entity_poly.entity_id
_entity_poly.type
_entity_poly.pdbx_seq_one_letter_code
_entity_poly.pdbx_strand_id
1 'polypeptide(L)'
;MADGPVQALRKFVEASAAEVRRLGTVDAALSHWRQSDDAKVCLSTLKHLARGLKDSATRFGLLLKAAPTAEALESMCADIYDSFQQLNSCVVLLGKAGLARPLRSKATSCLSKLYSAFAQLLQAGVDPAHQDISQLVGIVWTECDNIGKLQEENREAYNSAIRTWCRLLDDITREFSETLALPERREDEAQQDGNDAEEHKEDRPSAELAESEDADDQLGMGDEEVGYSSAEKVHVKRLLGIVKLCRIALKQSFKIQKSVLDDDHVAASSPVLLAWVTTIHDRMEALVRQSEDAAVALYPPLEAPAIVKDSIAIARQLHDFSALCLRVPIDEEESGNCEESGASDPSNPSIDTPAGSTGEAASSVVDESLASVLVKVQTKLAPLLR
;
A
#
# COMPACT_ATOMS: atom_id res chain seq x y z
N MET A 1 -4.82 -23.52 -40.17
CA MET A 1 -5.14 -22.40 -39.26
C MET A 1 -3.91 -22.13 -38.43
N ALA A 2 -3.55 -20.85 -38.30
CA ALA A 2 -2.28 -20.38 -37.74
C ALA A 2 -2.29 -20.33 -36.21
N ASP A 3 -2.91 -21.33 -35.57
CA ASP A 3 -3.20 -21.32 -34.13
C ASP A 3 -1.95 -21.62 -33.30
N GLY A 4 -0.95 -22.28 -33.90
CA GLY A 4 0.28 -22.72 -33.23
C GLY A 4 1.08 -21.57 -32.60
N PRO A 5 1.47 -20.53 -33.36
CA PRO A 5 2.22 -19.39 -32.83
C PRO A 5 1.49 -18.62 -31.73
N VAL A 6 0.19 -18.36 -31.93
CA VAL A 6 -0.63 -17.62 -30.95
C VAL A 6 -0.81 -18.43 -29.66
N GLN A 7 -1.06 -19.74 -29.78
CA GLN A 7 -1.21 -20.61 -28.62
C GLN A 7 0.11 -20.81 -27.86
N ALA A 8 1.24 -20.88 -28.55
CA ALA A 8 2.56 -20.93 -27.93
C ALA A 8 2.87 -19.64 -27.15
N LEU A 9 2.61 -18.48 -27.77
CA LEU A 9 2.76 -17.19 -27.11
C LEU A 9 1.85 -17.05 -25.89
N ARG A 10 0.58 -17.47 -26.01
CA ARG A 10 -0.37 -17.44 -24.88
C ARG A 10 0.15 -18.22 -23.67
N LYS A 11 0.62 -19.45 -23.89
CA LYS A 11 1.21 -20.29 -22.83
C LYS A 11 2.44 -19.63 -22.19
N PHE A 12 3.29 -19.00 -22.99
CA PHE A 12 4.45 -18.26 -22.49
C PHE A 12 4.04 -17.07 -21.62
N VAL A 13 3.04 -16.28 -22.05
CA VAL A 13 2.51 -15.13 -21.30
C VAL A 13 1.86 -15.58 -20.00
N GLU A 14 1.07 -16.66 -20.01
CA GLU A 14 0.46 -17.26 -18.81
C GLU A 14 1.52 -17.75 -17.81
N ALA A 15 2.56 -18.45 -18.30
CA ALA A 15 3.67 -18.91 -17.46
C ALA A 15 4.46 -17.74 -16.86
N SER A 16 4.73 -16.70 -17.67
CA SER A 16 5.39 -15.48 -17.24
C SER A 16 4.56 -14.74 -16.18
N ALA A 17 3.23 -14.71 -16.31
CA ALA A 17 2.35 -14.11 -15.31
C ALA A 17 2.48 -14.80 -13.94
N ALA A 18 2.65 -16.12 -13.92
CA ALA A 18 2.87 -16.88 -12.69
C ALA A 18 4.24 -16.56 -12.07
N GLU A 19 5.27 -16.46 -12.90
CA GLU A 19 6.62 -16.13 -12.43
C GLU A 19 6.73 -14.69 -11.91
N VAL A 20 6.12 -13.70 -12.57
CA VAL A 20 6.06 -12.31 -12.09
C VAL A 20 5.36 -12.23 -10.73
N ARG A 21 4.27 -12.99 -10.54
CA ARG A 21 3.60 -13.11 -9.24
C ARG A 21 4.52 -13.69 -8.17
N ARG A 22 5.32 -14.70 -8.51
CA ARG A 22 6.32 -15.30 -7.60
C ARG A 22 7.45 -14.32 -7.27
N LEU A 23 7.93 -13.53 -8.23
CA LEU A 23 9.00 -12.54 -7.99
C LEU A 23 8.51 -11.34 -7.18
N GLY A 24 7.23 -11.00 -7.26
CA GLY A 24 6.60 -9.99 -6.40
C GLY A 24 6.59 -10.35 -4.91
N THR A 25 6.73 -11.64 -4.55
CA THR A 25 6.76 -12.11 -3.16
C THR A 25 8.16 -12.33 -2.59
N VAL A 26 9.22 -12.15 -3.39
CA VAL A 26 10.60 -12.29 -2.90
C VAL A 26 11.02 -11.00 -2.19
N ASP A 27 11.26 -11.09 -0.88
CA ASP A 27 11.88 -10.02 -0.09
C ASP A 27 13.36 -9.86 -0.48
N ALA A 28 13.63 -9.02 -1.48
CA ALA A 28 14.98 -8.51 -1.66
C ALA A 28 15.29 -7.49 -0.54
N ALA A 29 16.52 -7.58 -0.02
CA ALA A 29 17.01 -6.79 1.09
C ALA A 29 16.74 -5.29 0.93
N LEU A 30 16.33 -4.73 2.06
CA LEU A 30 15.89 -3.37 2.31
C LEU A 30 17.05 -2.37 2.19
N SER A 31 16.82 -1.18 1.60
CA SER A 31 17.37 0.12 2.06
C SER A 31 17.50 1.18 0.94
N HIS A 32 16.42 1.53 0.24
CA HIS A 32 16.51 2.59 -0.78
C HIS A 32 15.37 3.59 -0.65
N TRP A 33 15.44 4.45 0.38
CA TRP A 33 14.62 5.65 0.43
C TRP A 33 14.90 6.54 -0.80
N ARG A 34 16.19 6.69 -1.11
CA ARG A 34 16.66 7.22 -2.39
C ARG A 34 16.73 6.12 -3.43
N GLN A 35 16.30 6.46 -4.64
CA GLN A 35 16.36 5.57 -5.77
C GLN A 35 17.76 5.61 -6.40
N SER A 36 18.33 4.44 -6.70
CA SER A 36 19.58 4.34 -7.47
C SER A 36 19.35 4.72 -8.94
N ASP A 37 20.44 5.03 -9.66
CA ASP A 37 20.32 5.26 -11.10
C ASP A 37 19.93 3.99 -11.88
N ASP A 38 20.36 2.81 -11.42
CA ASP A 38 19.92 1.52 -11.97
C ASP A 38 18.41 1.33 -11.84
N ALA A 39 17.81 1.74 -10.72
CA ALA A 39 16.37 1.69 -10.50
C ALA A 39 15.62 2.64 -11.45
N LYS A 40 16.15 3.85 -11.69
CA LYS A 40 15.58 4.80 -12.66
C LYS A 40 15.62 4.24 -14.07
N VAL A 41 16.76 3.68 -14.48
CA VAL A 41 16.91 3.03 -15.80
C VAL A 41 15.94 1.87 -15.92
N CYS A 42 15.87 0.99 -14.92
CA CYS A 42 14.98 -0.15 -14.92
C CYS A 42 13.49 0.25 -15.05
N LEU A 43 13.04 1.27 -14.30
CA LEU A 43 11.68 1.80 -14.43
C LEU A 43 11.42 2.47 -15.78
N SER A 44 12.38 3.25 -16.29
CA SER A 44 12.26 3.89 -17.59
C SER A 44 12.13 2.85 -18.70
N THR A 45 12.97 1.81 -18.68
CA THR A 45 12.89 0.68 -19.60
C THR A 45 11.53 -0.04 -19.46
N LEU A 46 11.06 -0.28 -18.24
CA LEU A 46 9.76 -0.91 -18.01
C LEU A 46 8.61 -0.10 -18.63
N LYS A 47 8.59 1.22 -18.39
CA LYS A 47 7.59 2.14 -18.97
C LYS A 47 7.69 2.19 -20.50
N HIS A 48 8.90 2.16 -21.05
CA HIS A 48 9.13 2.13 -22.49
C HIS A 48 8.60 0.84 -23.14
N LEU A 49 8.90 -0.31 -22.55
CA LEU A 49 8.42 -1.62 -23.00
C LEU A 49 6.89 -1.72 -22.94
N ALA A 50 6.27 -1.21 -21.87
CA ALA A 50 4.81 -1.17 -21.77
C ALA A 50 4.17 -0.33 -22.90
N ARG A 51 4.80 0.79 -23.29
CA ARG A 51 4.36 1.58 -24.45
C ARG A 51 4.46 0.80 -25.76
N GLY A 52 5.59 0.11 -25.99
CA GLY A 52 5.75 -0.73 -27.18
C GLY A 52 4.74 -1.88 -27.24
N LEU A 53 4.38 -2.46 -26.09
CA LEU A 53 3.33 -3.47 -26.00
C LEU A 53 1.92 -2.89 -26.25
N LYS A 54 1.65 -1.65 -25.84
CA LYS A 54 0.41 -0.94 -26.17
C LYS A 54 0.23 -0.82 -27.68
N ASP A 55 1.30 -0.44 -28.39
CA ASP A 55 1.30 -0.35 -29.85
C ASP A 55 1.16 -1.73 -30.51
N SER A 56 1.84 -2.74 -29.96
CA SER A 56 1.76 -4.12 -30.45
C SER A 56 0.37 -4.74 -30.24
N ALA A 57 -0.30 -4.45 -29.13
CA ALA A 57 -1.69 -4.85 -28.89
C ALA A 57 -2.65 -4.24 -29.93
N THR A 58 -2.43 -2.96 -30.27
CA THR A 58 -3.21 -2.27 -31.30
C THR A 58 -3.02 -2.91 -32.66
N ARG A 59 -1.76 -3.13 -33.07
CA ARG A 59 -1.43 -3.78 -34.35
C ARG A 59 -1.99 -5.20 -34.41
N PHE A 60 -1.84 -5.98 -33.33
CA PHE A 60 -2.38 -7.33 -33.23
C PHE A 60 -3.90 -7.36 -33.33
N GLY A 61 -4.61 -6.48 -32.60
CA GLY A 61 -6.06 -6.39 -32.66
C GLY A 61 -6.59 -5.99 -34.05
N LEU A 62 -5.90 -5.07 -34.74
CA LEU A 62 -6.23 -4.72 -36.14
C LEU A 62 -5.96 -5.89 -37.09
N LEU A 63 -4.84 -6.60 -36.90
CA LEU A 63 -4.47 -7.76 -37.69
C LEU A 63 -5.53 -8.88 -37.55
N LEU A 64 -6.00 -9.16 -36.34
CA LEU A 64 -7.07 -10.15 -36.09
C LEU A 64 -8.38 -9.78 -36.78
N LYS A 65 -8.76 -8.49 -36.81
CA LYS A 65 -9.97 -8.02 -37.51
C LYS A 65 -9.86 -8.11 -39.03
N ALA A 66 -8.65 -8.13 -39.58
CA ALA A 66 -8.39 -8.10 -41.01
C ALA A 66 -8.23 -9.49 -41.67
N ALA A 67 -8.56 -10.58 -40.96
CA ALA A 67 -8.37 -11.97 -41.41
C ALA A 67 -6.91 -12.27 -41.82
N PRO A 68 -6.00 -12.42 -40.85
CA PRO A 68 -4.57 -12.36 -41.10
C PRO A 68 -3.99 -13.59 -41.79
N THR A 69 -2.88 -13.39 -42.51
CA THR A 69 -2.07 -14.50 -43.02
C THR A 69 -1.28 -15.16 -41.88
N ALA A 70 -0.93 -16.43 -42.05
CA ALA A 70 -0.14 -17.16 -41.05
C ALA A 70 1.23 -16.50 -40.77
N GLU A 71 1.89 -16.00 -41.83
CA GLU A 71 3.19 -15.32 -41.74
C GLU A 71 3.09 -13.99 -40.98
N ALA A 72 2.06 -13.18 -41.25
CA ALA A 72 1.84 -11.93 -40.53
C ALA A 72 1.55 -12.18 -39.04
N LEU A 73 0.81 -13.24 -38.73
CA LEU A 73 0.50 -13.64 -37.37
C LEU A 73 1.73 -14.16 -36.62
N GLU A 74 2.57 -14.95 -37.28
CA GLU A 74 3.83 -15.46 -36.73
C GLU A 74 4.82 -14.33 -36.43
N SER A 75 5.03 -13.41 -37.38
CA SER A 75 5.87 -12.23 -37.17
C SER A 75 5.38 -11.36 -36.01
N MET A 76 4.07 -11.12 -35.91
CA MET A 76 3.50 -10.34 -34.81
C MET A 76 3.66 -11.06 -33.46
N CYS A 77 3.52 -12.39 -33.43
CA CYS A 77 3.74 -13.16 -32.21
C CYS A 77 5.21 -13.13 -31.76
N ALA A 78 6.17 -13.15 -32.69
CA ALA A 78 7.58 -13.03 -32.39
C ALA A 78 7.92 -11.65 -31.76
N ASP A 79 7.41 -10.56 -32.34
CA ASP A 79 7.60 -9.20 -31.79
C ASP A 79 7.05 -9.07 -30.35
N ILE A 80 5.87 -9.63 -30.11
CA ILE A 80 5.23 -9.61 -28.78
C ILE A 80 6.01 -10.49 -27.81
N TYR A 81 6.48 -11.67 -28.25
CA TYR A 81 7.30 -12.57 -27.44
C TYR A 81 8.58 -11.86 -26.96
N ASP A 82 9.30 -11.21 -27.87
CA ASP A 82 10.54 -10.49 -27.55
C ASP A 82 10.30 -9.36 -26.55
N SER A 83 9.19 -8.64 -26.70
CA SER A 83 8.78 -7.59 -25.77
C SER A 83 8.54 -8.15 -24.36
N PHE A 84 7.87 -9.30 -24.25
CA PHE A 84 7.63 -9.96 -22.96
C PHE A 84 8.88 -10.59 -22.35
N GLN A 85 9.83 -11.07 -23.16
CA GLN A 85 11.15 -11.51 -22.70
C GLN A 85 11.93 -10.36 -22.05
N GLN A 86 11.90 -9.18 -22.67
CA GLN A 86 12.53 -7.98 -22.12
C GLN A 86 11.84 -7.52 -20.83
N LEU A 87 10.50 -7.58 -20.77
CA LEU A 87 9.75 -7.31 -19.54
C LEU A 87 10.12 -8.28 -18.40
N ASN A 88 10.16 -9.59 -18.67
CA ASN A 88 10.56 -10.59 -17.68
C ASN A 88 11.96 -10.29 -17.11
N SER A 89 12.88 -9.90 -18.00
CA SER A 89 14.24 -9.51 -17.60
C SER A 89 14.23 -8.27 -16.69
N CYS A 90 13.42 -7.26 -17.03
CA CYS A 90 13.25 -6.09 -16.17
C CYS A 90 12.69 -6.46 -14.79
N VAL A 91 11.69 -7.34 -14.71
CA VAL A 91 11.09 -7.78 -13.45
C VAL A 91 12.10 -8.41 -12.50
N VAL A 92 12.94 -9.31 -13.02
CA VAL A 92 14.01 -9.96 -12.24
C VAL A 92 15.01 -8.93 -11.69
N LEU A 93 15.22 -7.83 -12.42
CA LEU A 93 16.13 -6.77 -12.04
C LEU A 93 15.54 -5.76 -11.05
N LEU A 94 14.21 -5.62 -10.94
CA LEU A 94 13.57 -4.61 -10.08
C LEU A 94 14.11 -4.63 -8.65
N GLY A 95 14.24 -5.82 -8.05
CA GLY A 95 14.78 -5.97 -6.69
C GLY A 95 16.27 -5.66 -6.58
N LYS A 96 17.07 -6.06 -7.58
CA LYS A 96 18.53 -5.85 -7.60
C LYS A 96 18.91 -4.41 -7.93
N ALA A 97 18.08 -3.73 -8.69
CA ALA A 97 18.26 -2.34 -9.07
C ALA A 97 17.99 -1.39 -7.91
N GLY A 98 17.42 -1.84 -6.78
CA GLY A 98 17.16 -1.00 -5.62
C GLY A 98 15.81 -0.28 -5.64
N LEU A 99 14.79 -0.87 -6.30
CA LEU A 99 13.42 -0.42 -6.12
C LEU A 99 12.91 -0.80 -4.74
N ALA A 100 12.29 0.16 -4.06
CA ALA A 100 11.65 -0.07 -2.78
C ALA A 100 10.48 -1.05 -2.90
N ARG A 101 10.19 -1.76 -1.80
CA ARG A 101 9.14 -2.79 -1.73
C ARG A 101 7.78 -2.30 -2.25
N PRO A 102 7.25 -1.11 -1.88
CA PRO A 102 5.95 -0.67 -2.40
C PRO A 102 5.93 -0.45 -3.91
N LEU A 103 7.01 0.10 -4.47
CA LEU A 103 7.11 0.35 -5.91
C LEU A 103 7.26 -0.96 -6.68
N ARG A 104 8.09 -1.88 -6.17
CA ARG A 104 8.24 -3.23 -6.72
C ARG A 104 6.91 -3.98 -6.72
N SER A 105 6.22 -4.00 -5.58
CA SER A 105 4.90 -4.64 -5.44
C SER A 105 3.91 -4.09 -6.46
N LYS A 106 3.80 -2.76 -6.57
CA LYS A 106 2.93 -2.09 -7.54
C LYS A 106 3.32 -2.43 -8.98
N ALA A 107 4.61 -2.38 -9.33
CA ALA A 107 5.11 -2.74 -10.65
C ALA A 107 4.78 -4.20 -11.01
N THR A 108 5.03 -5.14 -10.09
CA THR A 108 4.70 -6.56 -10.31
C THR A 108 3.19 -6.81 -10.42
N SER A 109 2.37 -6.08 -9.67
CA SER A 109 0.90 -6.14 -9.77
C SER A 109 0.41 -5.65 -11.14
N CYS A 110 0.88 -4.47 -11.58
CA CYS A 110 0.56 -3.94 -12.91
C CYS A 110 1.00 -4.88 -14.02
N LEU A 111 2.21 -5.46 -13.91
CA LEU A 111 2.70 -6.42 -14.90
C LEU A 111 1.86 -7.68 -14.91
N SER A 112 1.54 -8.27 -13.76
CA SER A 112 0.68 -9.46 -13.70
C SER A 112 -0.68 -9.21 -14.39
N LYS A 113 -1.27 -8.03 -14.22
CA LYS A 113 -2.51 -7.64 -14.91
C LYS A 113 -2.29 -7.48 -16.41
N LEU A 114 -1.19 -6.87 -16.83
CA LEU A 114 -0.82 -6.76 -18.25
C LEU A 114 -0.66 -8.14 -18.91
N TYR A 115 0.07 -9.08 -18.29
CA TYR A 115 0.18 -10.45 -18.81
C TYR A 115 -1.19 -11.10 -18.93
N SER A 116 -2.05 -10.96 -17.92
CA SER A 116 -3.42 -11.50 -17.96
C SER A 116 -4.26 -10.88 -19.09
N ALA A 117 -4.22 -9.56 -19.26
CA ALA A 117 -4.94 -8.86 -20.31
C ALA A 117 -4.46 -9.29 -21.70
N PHE A 118 -3.14 -9.42 -21.89
CA PHE A 118 -2.58 -9.90 -23.15
C PHE A 118 -2.91 -11.36 -23.43
N ALA A 119 -2.92 -12.23 -22.41
CA ALA A 119 -3.34 -13.62 -22.57
C ALA A 119 -4.79 -13.73 -23.05
N GLN A 120 -5.69 -12.88 -22.54
CA GLN A 120 -7.07 -12.79 -23.04
C GLN A 120 -7.12 -12.30 -24.49
N LEU A 121 -6.34 -11.27 -24.84
CA LEU A 121 -6.26 -10.80 -26.24
C LEU A 121 -5.72 -11.88 -27.19
N LEU A 122 -4.71 -12.64 -26.78
CA LEU A 122 -4.18 -13.77 -27.56
C LEU A 122 -5.21 -14.90 -27.67
N GLN A 123 -6.00 -15.14 -26.61
CA GLN A 123 -7.08 -16.11 -26.65
C GLN A 123 -8.12 -15.76 -27.72
N ALA A 124 -8.47 -14.47 -27.88
CA ALA A 124 -9.35 -14.01 -28.96
C ALA A 124 -8.78 -14.31 -30.36
N GLY A 125 -7.45 -14.36 -30.50
CA GLY A 125 -6.80 -14.75 -31.75
C GLY A 125 -6.87 -16.24 -32.07
N VAL A 126 -7.10 -17.10 -31.06
CA VAL A 126 -7.28 -18.55 -31.23
C VAL A 126 -8.76 -18.90 -31.38
N ASP A 127 -9.64 -18.24 -30.62
CA ASP A 127 -11.08 -18.43 -30.66
C ASP A 127 -11.79 -17.06 -30.74
N PRO A 128 -12.06 -16.56 -31.95
CA PRO A 128 -12.66 -15.24 -32.15
C PRO A 128 -14.16 -15.21 -31.85
N ALA A 129 -14.80 -16.37 -31.66
CA ALA A 129 -16.25 -16.50 -31.83
C ALA A 129 -17.09 -15.74 -30.78
N HIS A 130 -16.48 -15.23 -29.71
CA HIS A 130 -17.23 -14.67 -28.57
C HIS A 130 -16.54 -13.49 -27.87
N GLN A 131 -15.54 -12.83 -28.48
CA GLN A 131 -14.76 -11.78 -27.80
C GLN A 131 -14.68 -10.48 -28.60
N ASP A 132 -15.03 -9.35 -27.98
CA ASP A 132 -14.80 -8.03 -28.56
C ASP A 132 -13.30 -7.68 -28.46
N ILE A 133 -12.59 -7.91 -29.56
CA ILE A 133 -11.16 -7.59 -29.72
C ILE A 133 -10.88 -6.13 -29.33
N SER A 134 -11.78 -5.19 -29.63
CA SER A 134 -11.60 -3.77 -29.33
C SER A 134 -11.56 -3.53 -27.83
N GLN A 135 -12.47 -4.17 -27.10
CA GLN A 135 -12.51 -4.12 -25.64
C GLN A 135 -11.24 -4.71 -25.03
N LEU A 136 -10.79 -5.87 -25.51
CA LEU A 136 -9.57 -6.52 -25.01
C LEU A 136 -8.32 -5.69 -25.26
N VAL A 137 -8.20 -5.05 -26.44
CA VAL A 137 -7.14 -4.08 -26.71
C VAL A 137 -7.22 -2.90 -25.73
N GLY A 138 -8.42 -2.39 -25.45
CA GLY A 138 -8.64 -1.33 -24.45
C GLY A 138 -8.22 -1.72 -23.02
N ILE A 139 -8.44 -2.97 -22.62
CA ILE A 139 -7.96 -3.49 -21.33
C ILE A 139 -6.43 -3.52 -21.31
N VAL A 140 -5.79 -4.03 -22.36
CA VAL A 140 -4.32 -4.03 -22.48
C VAL A 140 -3.76 -2.61 -22.43
N TRP A 141 -4.39 -1.65 -23.12
CA TRP A 141 -4.00 -0.24 -23.06
C TRP A 141 -4.06 0.31 -21.64
N THR A 142 -5.14 0.02 -20.92
CA THR A 142 -5.33 0.46 -19.53
C THR A 142 -4.20 -0.06 -18.65
N GLU A 143 -3.80 -1.32 -18.79
CA GLU A 143 -2.71 -1.88 -18.00
C GLU A 143 -1.33 -1.33 -18.40
N CYS A 144 -1.08 -1.07 -19.68
CA CYS A 144 0.12 -0.35 -20.11
C CYS A 144 0.17 1.08 -19.54
N ASP A 145 -0.97 1.77 -19.52
CA ASP A 145 -1.07 3.12 -18.95
C ASP A 145 -0.88 3.11 -17.42
N ASN A 146 -1.32 2.06 -16.73
CA ASN A 146 -1.06 1.85 -15.30
C ASN A 146 0.44 1.70 -15.02
N ILE A 147 1.18 0.99 -15.88
CA ILE A 147 2.65 0.90 -15.79
C ILE A 147 3.29 2.28 -16.07
N GLY A 148 2.78 3.02 -17.04
CA GLY A 148 3.21 4.40 -17.33
C GLY A 148 3.07 5.35 -16.12
N LYS A 149 2.05 5.13 -15.28
CA LYS A 149 1.74 5.89 -14.06
C LYS A 149 2.46 5.38 -12.80
N LEU A 150 3.40 4.44 -12.93
CA LEU A 150 4.26 4.08 -11.80
C LEU A 150 5.06 5.30 -11.33
N GLN A 151 5.16 5.44 -10.02
CA GLN A 151 5.94 6.51 -9.40
C GLN A 151 7.38 6.46 -9.88
N GLU A 152 8.00 7.62 -10.01
CA GLU A 152 9.37 7.69 -10.47
C GLU A 152 10.33 7.40 -9.33
N GLU A 153 9.98 7.80 -8.11
CA GLU A 153 10.86 7.67 -6.95
C GLU A 153 10.33 6.70 -5.87
N ASN A 154 11.25 6.07 -5.15
CA ASN A 154 10.93 5.19 -4.01
C ASN A 154 10.18 5.95 -2.90
N ARG A 155 10.59 7.18 -2.61
CA ARG A 155 9.93 8.07 -1.64
C ARG A 155 8.46 8.30 -1.98
N GLU A 156 8.17 8.62 -3.24
CA GLU A 156 6.79 8.81 -3.70
C GLU A 156 5.95 7.53 -3.56
N ALA A 157 6.56 6.37 -3.83
CA ALA A 157 5.91 5.07 -3.67
C ALA A 157 5.55 4.78 -2.20
N TYR A 158 6.47 5.03 -1.27
CA TYR A 158 6.22 4.92 0.18
C TYR A 158 5.10 5.87 0.64
N ASN A 159 5.16 7.14 0.23
CA ASN A 159 4.14 8.14 0.54
C ASN A 159 2.76 7.73 0.00
N SER A 160 2.74 7.21 -1.23
CA SER A 160 1.51 6.70 -1.84
C SER A 160 0.96 5.49 -1.11
N ALA A 161 1.81 4.56 -0.66
CA ALA A 161 1.39 3.38 0.07
C ALA A 161 0.74 3.76 1.41
N ILE A 162 1.36 4.67 2.18
CA ILE A 162 0.79 5.15 3.45
C ILE A 162 -0.58 5.81 3.23
N ARG A 163 -0.73 6.64 2.19
CA ARG A 163 -2.02 7.24 1.87
C ARG A 163 -3.08 6.20 1.57
N THR A 164 -2.74 5.16 0.80
CA THR A 164 -3.64 4.04 0.52
C THR A 164 -4.05 3.32 1.80
N TRP A 165 -3.09 3.02 2.69
CA TRP A 165 -3.37 2.39 3.98
C TRP A 165 -4.27 3.25 4.87
N CYS A 166 -4.04 4.56 4.93
CA CYS A 166 -4.90 5.47 5.68
C CYS A 166 -6.33 5.48 5.14
N ARG A 167 -6.50 5.46 3.81
CA ARG A 167 -7.82 5.38 3.17
C ARG A 167 -8.51 4.05 3.46
N LEU A 168 -7.78 2.93 3.41
CA LEU A 168 -8.36 1.63 3.73
C LEU A 168 -8.90 1.57 5.16
N LEU A 169 -8.15 2.08 6.14
CA LEU A 169 -8.61 2.16 7.53
C LEU A 169 -9.80 3.12 7.69
N ASP A 170 -9.86 4.18 6.87
CA ASP A 170 -11.02 5.07 6.79
C ASP A 170 -12.26 4.38 6.22
N ASP A 171 -12.10 3.64 5.13
CA ASP A 171 -13.17 2.91 4.46
C ASP A 171 -13.76 1.85 5.41
N ILE A 172 -12.92 1.06 6.09
CA ILE A 172 -13.33 0.12 7.15
C ILE A 172 -14.10 0.87 8.25
N THR A 173 -13.57 1.99 8.71
CA THR A 173 -14.19 2.76 9.78
C THR A 173 -15.57 3.29 9.37
N ARG A 174 -15.69 3.80 8.14
CA ARG A 174 -16.93 4.35 7.59
C ARG A 174 -17.97 3.24 7.44
N GLU A 175 -17.62 2.17 6.73
CA GLU A 175 -18.51 1.03 6.44
C GLU A 175 -19.19 0.51 7.72
N PHE A 176 -18.43 0.17 8.75
CA PHE A 176 -19.01 -0.37 9.98
C PHE A 176 -19.62 0.69 10.90
N SER A 177 -19.27 1.97 10.74
CA SER A 177 -19.97 3.05 11.45
C SER A 177 -21.37 3.25 10.88
N GLU A 178 -21.54 3.16 9.56
CA GLU A 178 -22.84 3.18 8.88
C GLU A 178 -23.70 1.98 9.33
N THR A 179 -23.13 0.77 9.37
CA THR A 179 -23.83 -0.42 9.88
C THR A 179 -24.26 -0.27 11.35
N LEU A 180 -23.47 0.41 12.18
CA LEU A 180 -23.82 0.68 13.59
C LEU A 180 -24.88 1.77 13.77
N ALA A 181 -25.01 2.68 12.80
CA ALA A 181 -25.98 3.77 12.80
C ALA A 181 -27.38 3.34 12.36
N LEU A 182 -27.51 2.15 11.74
CA LEU A 182 -28.81 1.57 11.42
C LEU A 182 -29.65 1.41 12.71
N PRO A 183 -30.88 1.96 12.74
CA PRO A 183 -31.71 1.92 13.93
C PRO A 183 -31.97 0.47 14.37
N GLU A 184 -31.86 0.22 15.68
CA GLU A 184 -32.42 -1.00 16.27
C GLU A 184 -33.92 -0.96 15.99
N ARG A 185 -34.43 -1.83 15.10
CA ARG A 185 -35.87 -2.07 15.07
C ARG A 185 -36.20 -2.64 16.45
N ARG A 186 -36.76 -1.80 17.31
CA ARG A 186 -37.52 -2.25 18.47
C ARG A 186 -38.60 -3.17 17.91
N GLU A 187 -38.46 -4.46 18.15
CA GLU A 187 -39.65 -5.29 18.30
C GLU A 187 -40.40 -4.72 19.50
N ASP A 188 -41.39 -3.85 19.23
CA ASP A 188 -42.58 -3.60 20.04
C ASP A 188 -43.45 -2.50 19.38
N GLU A 189 -44.58 -2.97 18.84
CA GLU A 189 -45.91 -2.33 18.75
C GLU A 189 -46.12 -0.97 18.02
N ALA A 190 -46.74 -1.10 16.83
CA ALA A 190 -47.86 -0.31 16.28
C ALA A 190 -48.07 1.18 16.63
N GLN A 191 -48.01 2.06 15.61
CA GLN A 191 -49.12 2.90 15.08
C GLN A 191 -48.60 4.10 14.24
N GLN A 192 -49.25 4.30 13.08
CA GLN A 192 -49.52 5.54 12.30
C GLN A 192 -48.74 6.82 12.68
N ASP A 193 -48.22 7.65 11.78
CA ASP A 193 -48.88 8.25 10.61
C ASP A 193 -47.89 9.15 9.85
N GLY A 194 -48.11 9.35 8.55
CA GLY A 194 -47.99 10.67 7.90
C GLY A 194 -46.64 11.24 7.40
N ASN A 195 -46.49 11.22 6.07
CA ASN A 195 -46.39 12.41 5.19
C ASN A 195 -45.02 12.87 4.63
N ASP A 196 -44.85 12.59 3.33
CA ASP A 196 -44.49 13.47 2.19
C ASP A 196 -43.27 14.42 2.21
N ALA A 197 -42.37 14.19 1.24
CA ALA A 197 -42.15 15.01 0.02
C ALA A 197 -40.67 15.32 -0.33
N GLU A 198 -40.36 15.07 -1.60
CA GLU A 198 -39.12 15.26 -2.35
C GLU A 198 -38.67 16.73 -2.51
N GLU A 199 -37.39 16.98 -2.87
CA GLU A 199 -37.02 17.53 -4.20
C GLU A 199 -35.48 17.61 -4.42
N HIS A 200 -35.06 17.36 -5.65
CA HIS A 200 -33.69 17.24 -6.19
C HIS A 200 -32.96 18.58 -6.50
N LYS A 201 -31.60 18.58 -6.59
CA LYS A 201 -30.78 18.70 -7.85
C LYS A 201 -29.35 19.29 -7.70
N GLU A 202 -28.36 18.58 -8.30
CA GLU A 202 -27.30 19.00 -9.28
C GLU A 202 -26.37 20.22 -8.94
N ASP A 203 -25.06 20.36 -9.25
CA ASP A 203 -24.05 19.63 -10.04
C ASP A 203 -22.64 20.28 -9.80
N ARG A 204 -21.58 19.48 -9.56
CA ARG A 204 -20.12 19.60 -9.95
C ARG A 204 -19.29 20.93 -9.79
N PRO A 205 -17.97 20.96 -10.11
CA PRO A 205 -16.84 20.36 -9.39
C PRO A 205 -15.69 21.38 -9.15
N SER A 206 -14.85 21.25 -8.12
CA SER A 206 -13.43 21.67 -8.18
C SER A 206 -12.62 21.20 -6.98
N ALA A 207 -11.37 20.85 -7.30
CA ALA A 207 -10.33 20.40 -6.39
C ALA A 207 -9.85 21.53 -5.49
N GLU A 208 -9.82 21.28 -4.19
CA GLU A 208 -8.76 21.67 -3.26
C GLU A 208 -9.06 21.01 -1.91
N LEU A 209 -8.02 20.86 -1.09
CA LEU A 209 -8.03 20.19 0.21
C LEU A 209 -9.00 20.86 1.20
N ALA A 210 -10.29 20.57 1.07
CA ALA A 210 -11.31 20.92 2.04
C ALA A 210 -11.73 19.66 2.78
N GLU A 211 -11.59 19.72 4.10
CA GLU A 211 -12.27 18.83 5.04
C GLU A 211 -13.77 18.87 4.73
N SER A 212 -14.34 17.76 4.25
CA SER A 212 -15.79 17.64 4.09
C SER A 212 -16.35 16.88 5.27
N GLU A 213 -16.96 17.64 6.18
CA GLU A 213 -18.03 17.19 7.08
C GLU A 213 -19.24 16.73 6.25
N ASP A 214 -19.91 15.69 6.75
CA ASP A 214 -21.28 15.23 6.55
C ASP A 214 -22.03 15.61 5.25
N ALA A 215 -22.39 14.58 4.47
CA ALA A 215 -23.62 14.57 3.68
C ALA A 215 -24.06 13.11 3.43
N ASP A 216 -25.17 12.74 4.08
CA ASP A 216 -25.99 11.56 3.81
C ASP A 216 -26.54 11.60 2.39
N ASP A 217 -26.43 10.49 1.66
CA ASP A 217 -27.37 10.17 0.59
C ASP A 217 -27.66 8.65 0.62
N GLN A 218 -28.90 8.36 1.01
CA GLN A 218 -29.42 7.05 1.35
C GLN A 218 -30.04 6.41 0.11
N LEU A 219 -29.46 5.29 -0.38
CA LEU A 219 -30.11 4.42 -1.37
C LEU A 219 -30.50 3.11 -0.69
N GLY A 220 -31.79 2.99 -0.37
CA GLY A 220 -32.39 1.77 0.15
C GLY A 220 -32.67 0.74 -0.94
N MET A 221 -32.25 -0.51 -0.69
CA MET A 221 -32.78 -1.72 -1.33
C MET A 221 -32.54 -2.93 -0.40
N GLY A 222 -33.62 -3.62 -0.03
CA GLY A 222 -33.60 -5.04 0.41
C GLY A 222 -33.58 -5.28 1.93
N ASP A 223 -34.77 -5.41 2.52
CA ASP A 223 -35.02 -5.79 3.92
C ASP A 223 -34.93 -7.33 4.05
N GLU A 224 -33.77 -7.86 4.45
CA GLU A 224 -33.60 -9.12 5.19
C GLU A 224 -32.51 -8.91 6.26
N GLU A 225 -32.83 -9.33 7.48
CA GLU A 225 -32.19 -9.06 8.76
C GLU A 225 -30.65 -9.13 8.80
N VAL A 226 -29.95 -7.99 8.89
CA VAL A 226 -28.53 -7.94 9.26
C VAL A 226 -28.25 -6.76 10.19
N GLY A 227 -28.64 -6.90 11.46
CA GLY A 227 -28.35 -5.92 12.51
C GLY A 227 -27.55 -6.55 13.65
N TYR A 228 -26.56 -5.84 14.19
CA TYR A 228 -25.84 -6.27 15.39
C TYR A 228 -26.74 -6.18 16.62
N SER A 229 -26.73 -7.20 17.48
CA SER A 229 -27.30 -7.12 18.83
C SER A 229 -26.57 -6.09 19.69
N SER A 230 -27.21 -5.59 20.75
CA SER A 230 -26.59 -4.58 21.62
C SER A 230 -25.27 -5.04 22.25
N ALA A 231 -25.11 -6.35 22.52
CA ALA A 231 -23.86 -6.93 23.00
C ALA A 231 -22.77 -6.92 21.93
N GLU A 232 -23.12 -7.30 20.70
CA GLU A 232 -22.21 -7.29 19.55
C GLU A 232 -21.74 -5.87 19.21
N LYS A 233 -22.64 -4.89 19.25
CA LYS A 233 -22.30 -3.47 19.02
C LYS A 233 -21.17 -2.96 19.92
N VAL A 234 -21.05 -3.48 21.15
CA VAL A 234 -19.93 -3.12 22.05
C VAL A 234 -18.59 -3.60 21.48
N HIS A 235 -18.55 -4.83 20.96
CA HIS A 235 -17.35 -5.42 20.36
C HIS A 235 -16.98 -4.72 19.05
N VAL A 236 -17.96 -4.46 18.18
CA VAL A 236 -17.76 -3.70 16.93
C VAL A 236 -17.21 -2.30 17.24
N LYS A 237 -17.87 -1.54 18.13
CA LYS A 237 -17.41 -0.19 18.52
C LYS A 237 -15.99 -0.18 19.07
N ARG A 238 -15.62 -1.21 19.86
CA ARG A 238 -14.27 -1.34 20.40
C ARG A 238 -13.24 -1.54 19.30
N LEU A 239 -13.47 -2.49 18.39
CA LEU A 239 -12.54 -2.75 17.29
C LEU A 239 -12.40 -1.51 16.38
N LEU A 240 -13.51 -0.87 16.01
CA LEU A 240 -13.47 0.38 15.23
C LEU A 240 -12.72 1.50 15.94
N GLY A 241 -12.85 1.62 17.26
CA GLY A 241 -12.05 2.54 18.06
C GLY A 241 -10.55 2.30 17.90
N ILE A 242 -10.13 1.03 17.87
CA ILE A 242 -8.72 0.66 17.66
C ILE A 242 -8.29 0.94 16.22
N VAL A 243 -9.10 0.62 15.21
CA VAL A 243 -8.83 0.92 13.79
C VAL A 243 -8.66 2.44 13.57
N LYS A 244 -9.51 3.26 14.19
CA LYS A 244 -9.37 4.73 14.20
C LYS A 244 -8.02 5.17 14.80
N LEU A 245 -7.59 4.54 15.89
CA LEU A 245 -6.28 4.83 16.50
C LEU A 245 -5.12 4.38 15.60
N CYS A 246 -5.23 3.24 14.88
CA CYS A 246 -4.26 2.81 13.87
C CYS A 246 -4.08 3.90 12.82
N ARG A 247 -5.18 4.41 12.25
CA ARG A 247 -5.14 5.49 11.25
C ARG A 247 -4.43 6.74 11.78
N ILE A 248 -4.76 7.16 13.00
CA ILE A 248 -4.12 8.32 13.64
C ILE A 248 -2.60 8.10 13.79
N ALA A 249 -2.18 6.94 14.27
CA ALA A 249 -0.77 6.61 14.43
C ALA A 249 -0.04 6.55 13.08
N LEU A 250 -0.66 6.00 12.03
CA LEU A 250 -0.13 5.99 10.66
C LEU A 250 0.05 7.40 10.10
N LYS A 251 -0.97 8.27 10.22
CA LYS A 251 -0.86 9.68 9.82
C LYS A 251 0.26 10.39 10.56
N GLN A 252 0.47 10.06 11.83
CA GLN A 252 1.46 10.74 12.64
C GLN A 252 2.89 10.31 12.37
N SER A 253 3.11 9.00 12.28
CA SER A 253 4.39 8.44 11.85
C SER A 253 4.77 8.91 10.45
N PHE A 254 3.81 9.09 9.54
CA PHE A 254 4.07 9.72 8.25
C PHE A 254 4.61 11.16 8.37
N LYS A 255 4.03 11.97 9.28
CA LYS A 255 4.53 13.33 9.53
C LYS A 255 5.94 13.31 10.13
N ILE A 256 6.21 12.41 11.08
CA ILE A 256 7.54 12.24 11.69
C ILE A 256 8.56 11.79 10.64
N GLN A 257 8.24 10.78 9.83
CA GLN A 257 9.12 10.35 8.73
C GLN A 257 9.40 11.50 7.78
N LYS A 258 8.37 12.28 7.42
CA LYS A 258 8.55 13.45 6.55
C LYS A 258 9.47 14.49 7.19
N SER A 259 9.31 14.82 8.48
CA SER A 259 10.18 15.80 9.14
C SER A 259 11.62 15.33 9.29
N VAL A 260 11.84 14.02 9.49
CA VAL A 260 13.18 13.42 9.62
C VAL A 260 13.88 13.24 8.26
N LEU A 261 13.11 13.02 7.18
CA LEU A 261 13.63 12.66 5.86
C LEU A 261 13.46 13.77 4.81
N ASP A 262 12.95 14.94 5.19
CA ASP A 262 12.89 16.13 4.32
C ASP A 262 14.29 16.72 4.09
N ASP A 263 15.27 16.44 4.98
CA ASP A 263 16.68 16.74 4.73
C ASP A 263 17.35 15.61 3.94
N ASP A 264 17.47 15.86 2.65
CA ASP A 264 18.03 14.99 1.63
C ASP A 264 19.48 14.54 1.93
N HIS A 265 20.24 15.31 2.73
CA HIS A 265 21.61 14.94 3.14
C HIS A 265 21.65 14.00 4.35
N VAL A 266 20.72 14.15 5.30
CA VAL A 266 20.64 13.32 6.51
C VAL A 266 20.09 11.92 6.20
N ALA A 267 19.06 11.85 5.35
CA ALA A 267 18.47 10.57 4.93
C ALA A 267 19.39 9.69 4.07
N ALA A 268 20.37 10.29 3.38
CA ALA A 268 21.29 9.59 2.49
C ALA A 268 22.49 8.97 3.20
N SER A 269 22.82 9.46 4.40
CA SER A 269 24.10 9.16 5.07
C SER A 269 23.97 8.21 6.26
N SER A 270 22.72 7.95 6.71
CA SER A 270 22.43 7.12 7.89
C SER A 270 21.78 5.77 7.54
N PRO A 271 22.55 4.66 7.55
CA PRO A 271 21.97 3.32 7.45
C PRO A 271 20.96 3.01 8.57
N VAL A 272 21.14 3.61 9.76
CA VAL A 272 20.30 3.39 10.94
C VAL A 272 18.92 4.03 10.75
N LEU A 273 18.86 5.29 10.30
CA LEU A 273 17.60 5.96 9.98
C LEU A 273 16.85 5.22 8.87
N LEU A 274 17.54 4.77 7.82
CA LEU A 274 16.92 4.01 6.73
C LEU A 274 16.34 2.67 7.20
N ALA A 275 17.05 1.95 8.08
CA ALA A 275 16.55 0.71 8.69
C ALA A 275 15.33 0.97 9.60
N TRP A 276 15.34 2.08 10.34
CA TRP A 276 14.20 2.50 11.18
C TRP A 276 12.97 2.84 10.35
N VAL A 277 13.09 3.66 9.30
CA VAL A 277 11.99 4.01 8.38
C VAL A 277 11.37 2.76 7.78
N THR A 278 12.23 1.85 7.33
CA THR A 278 11.82 0.57 6.78
C THR A 278 11.01 -0.26 7.79
N THR A 279 11.53 -0.36 9.01
CA THR A 279 10.85 -1.09 10.09
C THR A 279 9.48 -0.47 10.38
N ILE A 280 9.36 0.86 10.37
CA ILE A 280 8.07 1.54 10.54
C ILE A 280 7.11 1.15 9.41
N HIS A 281 7.55 1.19 8.15
CA HIS A 281 6.72 0.80 7.02
C HIS A 281 6.22 -0.64 7.10
N ASP A 282 7.10 -1.59 7.43
CA ASP A 282 6.70 -3.00 7.59
C ASP A 282 5.67 -3.17 8.72
N ARG A 283 5.83 -2.42 9.82
CA ARG A 283 4.88 -2.44 10.93
C ARG A 283 3.55 -1.76 10.58
N MET A 284 3.56 -0.69 9.79
CA MET A 284 2.34 -0.08 9.27
C MET A 284 1.57 -1.05 8.38
N GLU A 285 2.24 -1.69 7.42
CA GLU A 285 1.62 -2.66 6.52
C GLU A 285 1.01 -3.82 7.30
N ALA A 286 1.74 -4.37 8.28
CA ALA A 286 1.26 -5.44 9.14
C ALA A 286 0.03 -5.04 9.96
N LEU A 287 0.04 -3.84 10.56
CA LEU A 287 -1.09 -3.29 11.31
C LEU A 287 -2.34 -3.12 10.45
N VAL A 288 -2.17 -2.63 9.23
CA VAL A 288 -3.26 -2.40 8.28
C VAL A 288 -3.86 -3.73 7.85
N ARG A 289 -3.03 -4.69 7.47
CA ARG A 289 -3.49 -6.04 7.10
C ARG A 289 -4.23 -6.73 8.24
N GLN A 290 -3.71 -6.63 9.46
CA GLN A 290 -4.39 -7.20 10.62
C GLN A 290 -5.73 -6.49 10.90
N SER A 291 -5.80 -5.18 10.67
CA SER A 291 -7.05 -4.42 10.83
C SER A 291 -8.09 -4.82 9.77
N GLU A 292 -7.66 -5.09 8.55
CA GLU A 292 -8.50 -5.63 7.46
C GLU A 292 -9.00 -7.04 7.79
N ASP A 293 -8.10 -7.95 8.19
CA ASP A 293 -8.46 -9.31 8.59
C ASP A 293 -9.47 -9.31 9.76
N ALA A 294 -9.27 -8.44 10.75
CA ALA A 294 -10.19 -8.27 11.87
C ALA A 294 -11.52 -7.61 11.47
N ALA A 295 -11.51 -6.73 10.47
CA ALA A 295 -12.72 -6.11 9.93
C ALA A 295 -13.59 -7.14 9.20
N VAL A 296 -13.00 -8.13 8.53
CA VAL A 296 -13.77 -9.25 7.96
C VAL A 296 -14.52 -10.03 9.05
N ALA A 297 -13.94 -10.17 10.24
CA ALA A 297 -14.60 -10.81 11.37
C ALA A 297 -15.77 -9.99 11.97
N LEU A 298 -16.01 -8.77 11.48
CA LEU A 298 -17.17 -7.96 11.85
C LEU A 298 -18.41 -8.26 10.99
N TYR A 299 -18.30 -9.04 9.92
CA TYR A 299 -19.50 -9.51 9.22
C TYR A 299 -20.15 -10.67 9.98
N PRO A 300 -21.49 -10.74 10.05
CA PRO A 300 -22.17 -11.85 10.72
C PRO A 300 -21.89 -13.23 10.07
N PRO A 301 -21.90 -14.33 10.87
CA PRO A 301 -22.12 -14.38 12.31
C PRO A 301 -20.91 -13.91 13.13
N LEU A 302 -21.14 -13.09 14.15
CA LEU A 302 -20.06 -12.55 14.98
C LEU A 302 -19.59 -13.55 16.04
N GLU A 303 -18.30 -13.83 16.03
CA GLU A 303 -17.65 -14.58 17.10
C GLU A 303 -16.99 -13.61 18.08
N ALA A 304 -17.73 -13.19 19.11
CA ALA A 304 -17.22 -12.24 20.12
C ALA A 304 -15.83 -12.58 20.69
N PRO A 305 -15.49 -13.86 21.00
CA PRO A 305 -14.14 -14.22 21.43
C PRO A 305 -13.04 -13.93 20.40
N ALA A 306 -13.33 -14.13 19.10
CA ALA A 306 -12.39 -13.84 18.02
C ALA A 306 -12.17 -12.32 17.90
N ILE A 307 -13.24 -11.53 17.89
CA ILE A 307 -13.18 -10.06 17.80
C ILE A 307 -12.39 -9.46 18.97
N VAL A 308 -12.58 -9.98 20.18
CA VAL A 308 -11.83 -9.54 21.37
C VAL A 308 -10.34 -9.91 21.24
N LYS A 309 -10.04 -11.13 20.80
CA LYS A 309 -8.66 -11.59 20.58
C LYS A 309 -7.95 -10.70 19.54
N ASP A 310 -8.61 -10.41 18.43
CA ASP A 310 -8.05 -9.59 17.35
C ASP A 310 -7.90 -8.14 17.78
N SER A 311 -8.88 -7.59 18.51
CA SER A 311 -8.78 -6.26 19.14
C SER A 311 -7.55 -6.13 20.04
N ILE A 312 -7.30 -7.11 20.92
CA ILE A 312 -6.14 -7.11 21.81
C ILE A 312 -4.84 -7.23 21.01
N ALA A 313 -4.82 -8.08 19.99
CA ALA A 313 -3.65 -8.28 19.16
C ALA A 313 -3.26 -7.00 18.39
N ILE A 314 -4.24 -6.32 17.77
CA ILE A 314 -4.03 -5.04 17.09
C ILE A 314 -3.61 -3.96 18.09
N ALA A 315 -4.28 -3.87 19.25
CA ALA A 315 -3.94 -2.89 20.28
C ALA A 315 -2.49 -3.04 20.77
N ARG A 316 -2.01 -4.28 20.94
CA ARG A 316 -0.62 -4.55 21.33
C ARG A 316 0.36 -4.13 20.24
N GLN A 317 0.09 -4.51 18.99
CA GLN A 317 0.94 -4.10 17.87
C GLN A 317 0.98 -2.58 17.70
N LEU A 318 -0.16 -1.91 17.87
CA LEU A 318 -0.28 -0.45 17.76
C LEU A 318 0.49 0.26 18.87
N HIS A 319 0.47 -0.30 20.09
CA HIS A 319 1.25 0.21 21.21
C HIS A 319 2.76 0.13 20.91
N ASP A 320 3.23 -1.04 20.46
CA ASP A 320 4.65 -1.27 20.13
C ASP A 320 5.10 -0.41 18.94
N PHE A 321 4.24 -0.28 17.93
CA PHE A 321 4.44 0.61 16.78
C PHE A 321 4.57 2.07 17.21
N SER A 322 3.67 2.55 18.08
CA SER A 322 3.72 3.92 18.59
C SER A 322 5.02 4.18 19.36
N ALA A 323 5.47 3.20 20.14
CA ALA A 323 6.75 3.28 20.85
C ALA A 323 7.96 3.33 19.90
N LEU A 324 7.92 2.54 18.82
CA LEU A 324 8.96 2.56 17.78
C LEU A 324 9.04 3.93 17.09
N CYS A 325 7.89 4.54 16.78
CA CYS A 325 7.83 5.85 16.13
C CYS A 325 8.38 6.99 16.99
N LEU A 326 8.30 6.85 18.32
CA LEU A 326 8.85 7.81 19.29
C LEU A 326 10.36 7.65 19.50
N ARG A 327 10.95 6.54 19.08
CA ARG A 327 12.39 6.25 19.20
C ARG A 327 13.10 6.51 17.87
N VAL A 328 13.11 7.78 17.44
CA VAL A 328 13.91 8.16 16.27
C VAL A 328 15.39 7.95 16.61
N PRO A 329 16.13 7.13 15.84
CA PRO A 329 17.55 6.96 16.08
C PRO A 329 18.26 8.28 15.81
N ILE A 330 19.15 8.66 16.71
CA ILE A 330 20.10 9.74 16.49
C ILE A 330 21.40 9.04 16.09
N ASP A 331 21.92 9.36 14.91
CA ASP A 331 23.30 9.00 14.60
C ASP A 331 24.18 9.83 15.53
N GLU A 332 24.63 9.21 16.61
CA GLU A 332 25.80 9.68 17.32
C GLU A 332 26.98 9.47 16.37
N GLU A 333 27.18 10.37 15.41
CA GLU A 333 28.45 10.43 14.70
C GLU A 333 29.54 10.51 15.77
N GLU A 334 30.47 9.56 15.69
CA GLU A 334 31.63 9.44 16.56
C GLU A 334 32.22 10.84 16.76
N SER A 335 31.96 11.42 17.93
CA SER A 335 32.77 12.50 18.50
C SER A 335 34.11 11.93 18.95
N GLY A 336 34.73 11.09 18.11
CA GLY A 336 36.09 10.61 18.24
C GLY A 336 37.00 11.74 17.84
N ASN A 337 37.08 12.76 18.70
CA ASN A 337 38.09 13.79 18.58
C ASN A 337 39.45 13.09 18.67
N CYS A 338 40.11 12.96 17.53
CA CYS A 338 41.50 12.58 17.42
C CYS A 338 42.34 13.69 18.08
N GLU A 339 42.60 13.59 19.39
CA GLU A 339 43.73 14.29 19.99
C GLU A 339 44.98 13.44 19.82
N GLU A 340 45.65 13.67 18.68
CA GLU A 340 47.02 13.26 18.48
C GLU A 340 47.94 14.23 19.23
N SER A 341 48.65 13.67 20.22
CA SER A 341 49.98 14.06 20.73
C SER A 341 50.17 15.32 21.61
N GLY A 342 50.60 15.06 22.85
CA GLY A 342 51.32 15.99 23.73
C GLY A 342 51.87 15.25 24.96
N ALA A 343 53.16 14.94 24.95
CA ALA A 343 53.84 14.11 25.96
C ALA A 343 54.05 14.79 27.33
N SER A 344 54.31 13.93 28.33
CA SER A 344 55.04 14.15 29.62
C SER A 344 54.19 14.46 30.86
N ASP A 345 53.89 13.46 31.71
CA ASP A 345 54.59 13.17 32.98
C ASP A 345 53.80 12.12 33.83
N PRO A 346 54.45 11.23 34.60
CA PRO A 346 53.75 10.20 35.39
C PRO A 346 53.75 10.55 36.88
N SER A 347 52.59 10.94 37.46
CA SER A 347 52.33 10.88 38.92
C SER A 347 50.89 11.28 39.27
N ASN A 348 49.95 10.33 39.36
CA ASN A 348 49.01 10.12 40.49
C ASN A 348 47.82 9.21 40.08
N PRO A 349 47.35 8.30 40.96
CA PRO A 349 46.11 7.57 40.78
C PRO A 349 45.00 8.23 41.62
N SER A 350 44.09 8.95 40.96
CA SER A 350 42.80 9.32 41.55
C SER A 350 41.69 8.80 40.65
N ILE A 351 41.02 7.77 41.17
CA ILE A 351 39.78 7.22 40.66
C ILE A 351 38.70 8.25 40.94
N ASP A 352 38.20 8.90 39.89
CA ASP A 352 36.89 9.55 39.91
C ASP A 352 36.05 8.99 38.78
N THR A 353 34.91 8.44 39.18
CA THR A 353 33.88 7.87 38.30
C THR A 353 33.01 9.03 37.81
N PRO A 354 32.75 9.23 36.51
CA PRO A 354 31.63 10.05 36.12
C PRO A 354 30.36 9.22 36.27
N ALA A 355 29.56 9.64 37.25
CA ALA A 355 28.15 9.35 37.34
C ALA A 355 27.44 9.71 36.03
N GLY A 356 26.37 8.98 35.75
CA GLY A 356 25.62 9.05 34.50
C GLY A 356 25.17 10.45 34.11
N SER A 357 25.24 10.71 32.82
CA SER A 357 24.39 11.69 32.15
C SER A 357 23.40 10.92 31.30
N THR A 358 22.17 10.86 31.80
CA THR A 358 20.99 10.33 31.13
C THR A 358 20.45 11.36 30.15
N GLY A 359 20.48 11.03 28.85
CA GLY A 359 19.34 11.22 27.94
C GLY A 359 18.71 12.61 27.83
N GLU A 360 19.48 13.65 27.47
CA GLU A 360 18.91 14.99 27.18
C GLU A 360 19.12 15.47 25.72
N ALA A 361 19.48 14.58 24.79
CA ALA A 361 19.64 14.94 23.37
C ALA A 361 18.51 14.41 22.45
N ALA A 362 17.54 13.67 22.96
CA ALA A 362 16.47 13.08 22.15
C ALA A 362 15.37 14.07 21.70
N SER A 363 15.37 15.30 22.23
CA SER A 363 14.22 16.21 22.17
C SER A 363 14.19 17.16 20.97
N SER A 364 15.25 17.28 20.16
CA SER A 364 15.32 18.37 19.16
C SER A 364 14.86 18.01 17.75
N VAL A 365 14.63 16.73 17.43
CA VAL A 365 14.35 16.29 16.04
C VAL A 365 12.88 15.96 15.80
N VAL A 366 12.14 15.56 16.84
CA VAL A 366 10.70 15.26 16.74
C VAL A 366 9.93 16.42 17.36
N ASP A 367 9.09 17.06 16.56
CA ASP A 367 8.13 18.06 17.05
C ASP A 367 7.33 17.48 18.23
N GLU A 368 7.43 18.13 19.39
CA GLU A 368 6.78 17.70 20.64
C GLU A 368 5.26 17.55 20.48
N SER A 369 4.66 18.36 19.61
CA SER A 369 3.25 18.25 19.26
C SER A 369 2.95 16.93 18.54
N LEU A 370 3.91 16.43 17.75
CA LEU A 370 3.75 15.17 17.04
C LEU A 370 3.85 13.98 17.98
N ALA A 371 4.84 13.99 18.87
CA ALA A 371 5.04 12.95 19.88
C ALA A 371 3.85 12.84 20.84
N SER A 372 3.25 13.98 21.24
CA SER A 372 2.09 14.04 22.13
C SER A 372 0.90 13.20 21.63
N VAL A 373 0.66 13.15 20.31
CA VAL A 373 -0.44 12.36 19.73
C VAL A 373 -0.20 10.86 19.89
N LEU A 374 1.02 10.38 19.69
CA LEU A 374 1.36 8.96 19.86
C LEU A 374 1.29 8.53 21.33
N VAL A 375 1.69 9.41 22.26
CA VAL A 375 1.51 9.18 23.70
C VAL A 375 0.03 9.08 24.06
N LYS A 376 -0.84 9.93 23.49
CA LYS A 376 -2.30 9.83 23.66
C LYS A 376 -2.86 8.52 23.10
N VAL A 377 -2.35 8.03 21.97
CA VAL A 377 -2.70 6.69 21.44
C VAL A 377 -2.34 5.60 22.45
N GLN A 378 -1.11 5.58 22.96
CA GLN A 378 -0.68 4.60 23.97
C GLN A 378 -1.55 4.66 25.24
N THR A 379 -1.88 5.87 25.70
CA THR A 379 -2.71 6.09 26.89
C THR A 379 -4.11 5.52 26.70
N LYS A 380 -4.70 5.67 25.50
CA LYS A 380 -6.01 5.10 25.16
C LYS A 380 -6.00 3.57 25.03
N LEU A 381 -4.86 2.97 24.69
CA LEU A 381 -4.72 1.52 24.57
C LEU A 381 -4.45 0.84 25.91
N ALA A 382 -3.85 1.53 26.87
CA ALA A 382 -3.45 0.95 28.16
C ALA A 382 -4.58 0.20 28.91
N PRO A 383 -5.84 0.68 28.94
CA PRO A 383 -6.94 -0.05 29.58
C PRO A 383 -7.33 -1.35 28.87
N LEU A 384 -7.05 -1.49 27.57
CA LEU A 384 -7.38 -2.68 26.77
C LEU A 384 -6.33 -3.79 26.91
N LEU A 385 -5.15 -3.46 27.45
CA LEU A 385 -4.00 -4.36 27.56
C LEU A 385 -3.78 -4.89 28.99
N ARG A 386 -4.57 -4.41 29.96
CA ARG A 386 -4.62 -4.92 31.34
C ARG A 386 -5.69 -5.99 31.44
#